data_AF-A0A7V8NRX9-F1
#
_entry.id   AF-A0A7V8NRX9-F1
#
_cell.length_a   1.000
_cell.length_b   1.000
_cell.length_c   1.000
_cell.angle_alpha   90.00
_cell.angle_beta   90.00
_cell.angle_gamma   90.00
#
_symmetry.space_group_name_H-M   'P 1'
#
loop_
_entity.id
_entity.type
_entity.pdbx_description
1 polymer ?
#
loop_
_entity_poly.entity_id
_entity_poly.type
_entity_poly.pdbx_seq_one_letter_code
_entity_poly.pdbx_strand_id
1 'polypeptide(L)' 'PEQERKLIEAALAESRGRIAGPSGAAAKLGIPRSTLETKIRKLGIPKHRFKPA' A
#
# COMPACT_ATOMS: atom_id res chain seq x y z
N PRO A 1 -14.78 5.57 -3.72
CA PRO A 1 -14.40 4.43 -4.59
C PRO A 1 -13.60 3.38 -3.80
N GLU A 2 -14.29 2.34 -3.33
CA GLU A 2 -13.72 1.26 -2.50
C GLU A 2 -12.66 0.42 -3.25
N GLN A 3 -12.70 0.45 -4.59
CA GLN A 3 -11.81 -0.30 -5.47
C GLN A 3 -10.34 0.10 -5.29
N GLU A 4 -10.05 1.40 -5.14
CA GLU A 4 -8.70 1.87 -4.92
C GLU A 4 -8.16 1.45 -3.55
N ARG A 5 -9.04 1.41 -2.54
CA ARG A 5 -8.70 0.92 -1.20
C ARG A 5 -8.36 -0.57 -1.24
N LYS A 6 -9.19 -1.39 -1.92
CA LYS A 6 -8.92 -2.82 -2.14
C LYS A 6 -7.61 -3.08 -2.87
N LEU A 7 -7.30 -2.31 -3.93
CA LEU A 7 -6.05 -2.46 -4.67
C LEU A 7 -4.84 -2.18 -3.79
N ILE A 8 -4.91 -1.12 -2.97
CA ILE A 8 -3.83 -0.77 -2.04
C ILE A 8 -3.71 -1.79 -0.92
N GLU A 9 -4.82 -2.27 -0.35
CA GLU A 9 -4.82 -3.31 0.68
C GLU A 9 -4.26 -4.64 0.15
N ALA A 10 -4.62 -5.04 -1.07
CA ALA A 10 -4.07 -6.23 -1.72
C ALA A 10 -2.56 -6.08 -1.95
N ALA A 11 -2.11 -4.95 -2.48
CA ALA A 11 -0.68 -4.68 -2.68
C ALA A 11 0.08 -4.63 -1.36
N LEU A 12 -0.49 -4.04 -0.30
CA LEU A 12 0.10 -4.02 1.05
C LEU A 12 0.16 -5.42 1.66
N ALA A 13 -0.87 -6.23 1.49
CA ALA A 13 -0.89 -7.61 1.96
C ALA A 13 0.19 -8.45 1.28
N GLU A 14 0.28 -8.36 -0.06
CA GLU A 14 1.31 -9.05 -0.82
C GLU A 14 2.73 -8.56 -0.48
N SER A 15 2.90 -7.25 -0.28
CA SER A 15 4.18 -6.66 0.12
C SER A 15 4.47 -6.74 1.62
N ARG A 16 3.66 -7.48 2.41
CA ARG A 16 3.87 -7.65 3.85
C ARG A 16 4.00 -6.31 4.60
N GLY A 17 3.15 -5.35 4.25
CA GLY A 17 3.11 -4.01 4.84
C GLY A 17 4.27 -3.09 4.41
N ARG A 18 5.06 -3.51 3.42
CA ARG A 18 6.16 -2.71 2.87
C ARG A 18 5.62 -1.74 1.83
N ILE A 19 5.69 -0.44 2.11
CA ILE A 19 5.23 0.62 1.18
C ILE A 19 6.28 0.88 0.11
N ALA A 20 7.56 0.92 0.50
CA ALA A 20 8.68 1.32 -0.33
C ALA A 20 9.65 0.15 -0.64
N GLY A 21 10.44 0.31 -1.70
CA GLY A 21 11.42 -0.68 -2.16
C GLY A 21 10.90 -1.53 -3.32
N PRO A 22 11.78 -2.34 -3.94
CA PRO A 22 11.46 -3.13 -5.13
C PRO A 22 10.35 -4.17 -4.90
N SER A 23 10.20 -4.66 -3.66
CA SER A 23 9.11 -5.56 -3.27
C SER A 23 7.96 -4.85 -2.54
N GLY A 24 7.94 -3.52 -2.53
CA GLY A 24 6.93 -2.71 -1.86
C GLY A 24 5.63 -2.58 -2.66
N ALA A 25 4.55 -2.22 -1.96
CA ALA A 25 3.22 -2.06 -2.56
C ALA A 25 3.22 -0.98 -3.65
N ALA A 26 4.06 0.07 -3.51
CA ALA A 26 4.20 1.11 -4.52
C ALA A 26 4.78 0.54 -5.83
N ALA A 27 5.79 -0.33 -5.73
CA ALA A 27 6.39 -0.98 -6.88
C ALA A 27 5.41 -1.97 -7.54
N LYS A 28 4.65 -2.74 -6.75
CA LYS A 28 3.60 -3.62 -7.27
C LYS A 28 2.50 -2.88 -8.02
N LEU A 29 2.11 -1.72 -7.51
CA LEU A 29 1.10 -0.86 -8.14
C LEU A 29 1.66 0.01 -9.26
N GLY A 30 2.98 -0.02 -9.51
CA GLY A 30 3.64 0.82 -10.53
C GLY A 30 3.53 2.32 -10.26
N ILE A 31 3.31 2.72 -9.01
CA ILE A 31 3.14 4.14 -8.64
C ILE A 31 4.29 4.62 -7.74
N PRO A 32 4.57 5.93 -7.74
CA PRO A 32 5.54 6.52 -6.82
C PRO A 32 5.14 6.26 -5.36
N ARG A 33 6.13 6.07 -4.48
CA ARG A 33 5.89 5.92 -3.04
C ARG A 33 5.04 7.06 -2.48
N SER A 34 5.32 8.31 -2.90
CA SER A 34 4.61 9.50 -2.40
C SER A 34 3.13 9.49 -2.80
N THR A 35 2.82 8.97 -3.99
CA THR A 35 1.44 8.80 -4.45
C THR A 35 0.73 7.75 -3.61
N LEU A 36 1.38 6.61 -3.38
CA LEU A 36 0.82 5.56 -2.52
C LEU A 36 0.61 6.07 -1.09
N GLU A 37 1.57 6.80 -0.54
CA GLU A 37 1.50 7.35 0.81
C GLU A 37 0.36 8.36 0.97
N THR A 38 0.15 9.21 -0.05
CA THR A 38 -0.97 10.14 -0.12
C THR A 38 -2.30 9.40 -0.19
N LYS A 39 -2.42 8.37 -1.04
CA LYS A 39 -3.64 7.55 -1.14
C LYS A 39 -3.93 6.81 0.18
N ILE A 40 -2.90 6.23 0.82
CA ILE A 40 -3.02 5.58 2.13
C ILE A 40 -3.53 6.55 3.19
N ARG A 41 -2.98 7.77 3.26
CA ARG A 41 -3.44 8.82 4.17
C ARG A 41 -4.88 9.25 3.87
N LYS A 42 -5.20 9.47 2.59
CA LYS A 42 -6.52 9.92 2.14
C LYS A 42 -7.62 8.86 2.37
N LEU A 43 -7.27 7.58 2.26
CA LEU A 43 -8.19 6.45 2.41
C LEU A 43 -8.16 5.82 3.82
N GLY A 44 -7.33 6.36 4.73
CA GLY A 44 -7.20 5.86 6.10
C GLY A 44 -6.76 4.39 6.17
N ILE A 45 -5.86 3.94 5.29
CA ILE A 45 -5.46 2.53 5.24
C ILE A 45 -4.41 2.25 6.32
N PRO A 46 -4.65 1.29 7.23
CA PRO A 46 -3.73 0.98 8.33
C PRO A 46 -2.53 0.17 7.83
N LYS A 47 -1.49 0.86 7.36
CA LYS A 47 -0.21 0.27 6.89
C LYS A 47 0.48 -0.68 7.89
N HIS A 48 0.21 -0.53 9.19
CA HIS A 48 0.79 -1.37 10.24
C HIS A 48 0.12 -2.74 10.37
N ARG A 49 -1.10 -2.90 9.85
CA ARG A 49 -1.85 -4.16 9.94
C ARG A 49 -1.28 -5.27 9.05
N PHE A 50 -0.43 -4.90 8.09
CA PHE A 50 0.14 -5.79 7.10
C PHE A 50 1.61 -6.16 7.38
N LYS A 51 2.26 -5.54 8.39
CA LYS A 51 3.60 -5.95 8.80
C LYS A 51 3.49 -7.29 9.54
N PRO A 52 4.22 -8.34 9.13
CA PRO A 52 4.37 -9.52 9.96
C PRO A 52 5.08 -9.10 11.26
N ALA A 53 4.67 -9.71 12.37
CA ALA A 53 5.28 -9.53 13.69
C ALA A 53 6.78 -9.84 13.66
#